data_AF-A0A447JQ98-F1
#
_entry.id   AF-A0A447JQ98-F1
#
_cell.length_a   1.000
_cell.length_b   1.000
_cell.length_c   1.000
_cell.angle_alpha   90.00
_cell.angle_beta   90.00
_cell.angle_gamma   90.00
#
_symmetry.space_group_name_H-M   'P 1'
#
loop_
_entity.id
_entity.type
_entity.pdbx_description
1 polymer ?
#
loop_
_entity_poly.entity_id
_entity_poly.type
_entity_poly.pdbx_seq_one_letter_code
_entity_poly.pdbx_strand_id
1 'polypeptide(L)' 'MLTDTSTRLNKYISESGICSRREADRFIEQGNVFINGKRAAIGDQVVAGMLLK' A
#
# COMPACT_ATOMS: atom_id res chain seq x y z
N MET A 1 23.06 -0.07 -7.42
CA MET A 1 22.21 -1.18 -6.95
C MET A 1 20.89 -0.57 -6.51
N LEU A 2 19.89 -0.54 -7.39
CA LEU A 2 18.55 -0.10 -7.02
C LEU A 2 17.85 -1.32 -6.43
N THR A 3 17.77 -1.36 -5.10
CA THR A 3 17.03 -2.40 -4.39
C THR A 3 15.55 -2.17 -4.65
N ASP A 4 15.00 -2.90 -5.63
CA ASP A 4 13.55 -3.01 -5.90
C ASP A 4 12.86 -3.66 -4.70
N THR A 5 12.74 -2.91 -3.62
CA THR A 5 12.19 -3.39 -2.36
C THR A 5 10.68 -3.20 -2.43
N SER A 6 10.00 -4.10 -3.14
CA SER A 6 8.54 -4.18 -3.13
C SER A 6 8.08 -4.48 -1.70
N THR A 7 7.42 -3.53 -1.08
CA THR A 7 6.90 -3.63 0.28
C THR A 7 5.41 -3.96 0.21
N ARG A 8 4.90 -4.84 1.08
CA ARG A 8 3.44 -5.07 1.12
C ARG A 8 2.72 -3.77 1.41
N LEU A 9 1.63 -3.51 0.71
CA LEU A 9 0.83 -2.30 0.85
C LEU A 9 0.39 -2.07 2.29
N ASN A 10 -0.10 -3.10 2.98
CA ASN A 10 -0.52 -3.00 4.37
C ASN A 10 0.64 -2.68 5.34
N LYS A 11 1.86 -3.16 5.05
CA LYS A 11 3.07 -2.79 5.78
C LYS A 11 3.42 -1.33 5.50
N TYR A 12 3.40 -0.90 4.24
CA TYR A 12 3.70 0.48 3.85
C TYR A 12 2.74 1.48 4.50
N ILE A 13 1.42 1.24 4.43
CA ILE A 13 0.41 2.13 5.04
C ILE A 13 0.59 2.18 6.57
N SER A 14 0.91 1.04 7.19
CA SER A 14 1.19 0.99 8.63
C SER A 14 2.49 1.71 9.01
N GLU A 15 3.53 1.63 8.19
CA GLU A 15 4.80 2.34 8.40
C GLU A 15 4.69 3.84 8.12
N SER A 16 3.78 4.24 7.22
CA SER A 16 3.41 5.63 6.97
C SER A 16 2.73 6.29 8.18
N GLY A 17 2.32 5.52 9.20
CA GLY A 17 1.65 6.03 10.39
C GLY A 17 0.20 6.48 10.17
N ILE A 18 -0.37 6.21 9.00
CA ILE A 18 -1.76 6.60 8.67
C ILE A 18 -2.75 5.80 9.53
N CYS A 19 -2.54 4.49 9.62
CA CYS A 19 -3.43 3.59 10.35
C CYS A 19 -2.74 2.26 10.69
N SER A 20 -3.41 1.43 11.48
CA SER A 20 -2.89 0.09 11.79
C SER A 20 -2.95 -0.84 10.57
N ARG A 21 -2.14 -1.92 10.56
CA ARG A 21 -2.18 -2.92 9.47
C ARG A 21 -3.59 -3.45 9.17
N ARG A 22 -4.41 -3.65 10.21
CA ARG A 22 -5.79 -4.13 10.09
C ARG A 22 -6.72 -3.11 9.44
N GLU A 23 -6.55 -1.83 9.75
CA GLU A 23 -7.30 -0.75 9.11
C GLU A 23 -6.84 -0.55 7.68
N ALA A 24 -5.54 -0.67 7.41
CA ALA A 24 -5.01 -0.65 6.05
C ALA A 24 -5.68 -1.74 5.21
N ASP A 25 -5.75 -2.98 5.69
CA ASP A 25 -6.45 -4.07 4.99
C ASP A 25 -7.93 -3.71 4.69
N ARG A 26 -8.64 -3.08 5.64
CA ARG A 26 -10.02 -2.60 5.42
C ARG A 26 -10.12 -1.51 4.36
N PHE A 27 -9.23 -0.52 4.37
CA PHE A 27 -9.23 0.55 3.35
C PHE A 27 -8.96 0.00 1.96
N ILE A 28 -8.06 -0.99 1.86
CA ILE A 28 -7.75 -1.69 0.62
C ILE A 28 -8.96 -2.52 0.17
N GLU A 29 -9.61 -3.24 1.07
CA GLU A 29 -10.82 -4.04 0.80
C GLU A 29 -11.99 -3.19 0.32
N GLN A 30 -12.19 -2.02 0.94
CA GLN A 30 -13.17 -1.02 0.52
C GLN A 30 -12.82 -0.42 -0.86
N GLY A 31 -11.59 -0.62 -1.32
CA GLY A 31 -11.09 -0.08 -2.58
C GLY A 31 -10.93 1.43 -2.54
N ASN A 32 -10.57 1.96 -1.36
CA ASN A 32 -10.25 3.36 -1.11
C ASN A 32 -8.76 3.68 -1.31
N VAL A 33 -7.95 2.66 -1.64
CA VAL A 33 -6.51 2.81 -1.87
C VAL A 33 -6.21 2.66 -3.35
N PHE A 34 -5.43 3.59 -3.89
CA PHE A 34 -5.03 3.59 -5.29
C PHE A 34 -3.50 3.59 -5.43
N ILE A 35 -2.96 2.66 -6.22
CA ILE A 35 -1.55 2.61 -6.60
C ILE A 35 -1.45 3.10 -8.04
N ASN A 36 -0.78 4.23 -8.28
CA ASN A 36 -0.65 4.84 -9.61
C ASN A 36 -1.98 4.98 -10.36
N GLY A 37 -3.06 5.28 -9.63
CA GLY A 37 -4.42 5.43 -10.19
C GLY A 37 -5.17 4.13 -10.47
N LYS A 38 -4.59 2.95 -10.16
CA LYS A 38 -5.32 1.67 -10.14
C LYS A 38 -5.77 1.35 -8.71
N ARG A 39 -6.99 0.86 -8.56
CA ARG A 39 -7.51 0.38 -7.27
C ARG A 39 -6.61 -0.76 -6.78
N ALA A 40 -6.10 -0.62 -5.57
CA ALA A 40 -5.28 -1.63 -4.92
C ALA A 40 -6.14 -2.74 -4.31
N ALA A 41 -5.59 -3.93 -4.23
CA ALA A 41 -6.21 -5.11 -3.63
C ALA A 41 -5.43 -5.64 -2.42
N ILE A 42 -6.09 -6.40 -1.56
CA ILE A 42 -5.43 -7.00 -0.39
C ILE A 42 -4.33 -7.94 -0.89
N GLY A 43 -3.11 -7.74 -0.38
CA GLY A 43 -1.94 -8.50 -0.79
C GLY A 43 -1.07 -7.82 -1.84
N ASP A 44 -1.52 -6.69 -2.41
CA ASP A 44 -0.70 -5.90 -3.33
C ASP A 44 0.59 -5.40 -2.66
N GLN A 45 1.59 -5.22 -3.50
CA GLN A 45 2.89 -4.70 -3.12
C GLN A 45 3.13 -3.36 -3.80
N VAL A 46 3.78 -2.47 -3.07
CA VAL A 46 4.16 -1.14 -3.51
C VAL A 46 5.67 -1.02 -3.55
N VAL A 47 6.19 -0.40 -4.60
CA VAL A 47 7.62 -0.16 -4.77
C VAL A 47 7.93 1.25 -4.28
N ALA A 48 9.08 1.44 -3.64
CA ALA A 48 9.57 2.76 -3.25
C ALA A 48 9.69 3.67 -4.49
N GLY A 49 8.82 4.68 -4.58
CA GLY A 49 8.69 5.57 -5.73
C GLY A 49 7.33 5.50 -6.43
N MET A 50 6.46 4.54 -6.08
CA MET A 50 5.07 4.53 -6.56
C MET A 50 4.21 5.55 -5.82
N LEU A 51 3.30 6.20 -6.54
CA LEU A 51 2.36 7.14 -5.95
C LEU A 51 1.18 6.38 -5.36
N LEU A 52 1.01 6.52 -4.05
CA LEU A 52 -0.17 6.06 -3.33
C LEU A 52 -1.12 7.22 -3.10
N LYS A 53 -2.41 6.97 -3.36
CA LYS A 53 -3.47 7.97 -3.24
C LYS A 53 -4.69 7.39 -2.56
#